data_AF-A0A3N2N8C0-F1
#
_entry.id   AF-A0A3N2N8C0-F1
#
_cell.length_a   1.000
_cell.length_b   1.000
_cell.length_c   1.000
_cell.angle_alpha   90.00
_cell.angle_beta   90.00
_cell.angle_gamma   90.00
#
_symmetry.space_group_name_H-M   'P 1'
#
loop_
_entity.id
_entity.type
_entity.pdbx_description
1 polymer ?
#
loop_
_entity_poly.entity_id
_entity_poly.type
_entity_poly.pdbx_seq_one_letter_code
_entity_poly.pdbx_strand_id
1 'polypeptide(L)'
;MERRHAMKDRVFFIVKIIALVAILITGSYYWLSWIILHIGAGLRYGWLRLIRRGRKVSYKHIRYGSDDFSDIDHADNNLANGFLGVLVFAVILILIVNK
;
A
#
# COMPACT_ATOMS: atom_id res chain seq x y z
N MET A 1 -12.21 26.27 -24.03
CA MET A 1 -12.63 24.85 -24.17
C MET A 1 -11.58 23.88 -23.63
N GLU A 2 -10.28 24.13 -23.80
CA GLU A 2 -9.18 23.29 -23.29
C GLU A 2 -9.25 22.94 -21.79
N ARG A 3 -9.50 23.92 -20.90
CA ARG A 3 -9.56 23.62 -19.45
C ARG A 3 -10.66 22.63 -19.08
N ARG A 4 -11.77 22.60 -19.83
CA ARG A 4 -12.86 21.63 -19.63
C ARG A 4 -12.46 20.22 -20.05
N HIS A 5 -11.67 20.08 -21.12
CA HIS A 5 -11.11 18.80 -21.54
C HIS A 5 -10.08 18.30 -20.52
N ALA A 6 -9.12 19.13 -20.14
CA ALA A 6 -8.10 18.77 -19.15
C ALA A 6 -8.69 18.37 -17.78
N MET A 7 -9.78 19.01 -17.34
CA MET A 7 -10.49 18.57 -16.11
C MET A 7 -11.18 17.22 -16.27
N LYS A 8 -11.82 16.95 -17.42
CA LYS A 8 -12.44 15.65 -17.69
C LYS A 8 -11.42 14.52 -17.69
N ASP A 9 -10.26 14.74 -18.30
CA ASP A 9 -9.19 13.75 -18.36
C ASP A 9 -8.65 13.42 -16.96
N ARG A 10 -8.47 14.45 -16.11
CA ARG A 10 -8.07 14.28 -14.70
C ARG A 10 -9.12 13.52 -13.89
N VAL A 11 -10.40 13.86 -14.04
CA VAL A 11 -11.51 13.17 -13.35
C VAL A 11 -11.57 11.71 -13.78
N PHE A 12 -11.45 11.43 -15.08
CA PHE A 12 -11.45 10.07 -15.61
C PHE A 12 -10.27 9.25 -15.07
N PHE A 13 -9.09 9.86 -14.96
CA PHE A 13 -7.92 9.25 -14.34
C PHE A 13 -8.14 8.92 -12.85
N ILE A 14 -8.67 9.87 -12.07
CA ILE A 14 -8.98 9.67 -10.65
C ILE A 14 -10.01 8.55 -10.45
N VAL A 15 -11.09 8.54 -11.24
CA VAL A 15 -12.13 7.50 -11.16
C VAL A 15 -11.55 6.11 -11.47
N LYS A 16 -10.65 6.00 -12.45
CA LYS A 16 -9.95 4.74 -12.74
C LYS A 16 -9.07 4.27 -11.59
N ILE A 17 -8.35 5.19 -10.92
CA ILE A 17 -7.56 4.84 -9.74
C ILE A 17 -8.46 4.35 -8.61
N ILE A 18 -9.57 5.03 -8.32
CA ILE A 18 -10.51 4.62 -7.27
C ILE A 18 -11.11 3.25 -7.60
N ALA A 19 -11.54 3.04 -8.85
CA ALA A 19 -12.08 1.75 -9.29
C ALA A 19 -11.04 0.63 -9.17
N LEU A 20 -9.78 0.88 -9.55
CA LEU A 20 -8.70 -0.08 -9.37
C LEU A 20 -8.51 -0.41 -7.89
N VAL A 21 -8.40 0.60 -7.01
CA VAL A 21 -8.28 0.40 -5.56
C VAL A 21 -9.45 -0.41 -5.01
N ALA A 22 -10.70 -0.12 -5.41
CA ALA A 22 -11.87 -0.88 -5.00
C ALA A 22 -11.83 -2.35 -5.46
N ILE A 23 -11.32 -2.60 -6.68
CA ILE A 23 -11.09 -3.96 -7.21
C ILE A 23 -10.02 -4.69 -6.39
N LEU A 24 -8.96 -4.00 -5.98
CA LEU A 24 -7.90 -4.60 -5.14
C LEU A 24 -8.37 -4.97 -3.73
N ILE A 25 -9.39 -4.25 -3.23
CA ILE A 25 -10.00 -4.47 -1.90
C ILE A 25 -11.08 -5.55 -1.94
N THR A 26 -11.64 -5.90 -3.11
CA THR A 26 -12.67 -6.95 -3.23
C THR A 26 -12.06 -8.35 -3.16
N GLY A 27 -12.80 -9.29 -2.56
CA GLY A 27 -12.28 -10.61 -2.16
C GLY A 27 -11.67 -11.47 -3.28
N SER A 28 -12.03 -11.24 -4.55
CA SER A 28 -11.44 -11.96 -5.70
C SER A 28 -9.93 -11.73 -5.88
N TYR A 29 -9.35 -10.69 -5.28
CA TYR A 29 -7.93 -10.33 -5.41
C TYR A 29 -7.16 -10.43 -4.09
N TYR A 30 -7.53 -11.38 -3.22
CA TYR A 30 -6.87 -11.59 -1.92
C TYR A 30 -5.35 -11.77 -2.03
N TRP A 31 -4.87 -12.42 -3.10
CA TRP A 31 -3.45 -12.63 -3.37
C TRP A 31 -2.71 -11.31 -3.63
N LEU A 32 -3.38 -10.36 -4.27
CA LEU A 32 -2.81 -9.04 -4.58
C LEU A 32 -2.77 -8.18 -3.32
N SER A 33 -3.82 -8.22 -2.51
CA SER A 33 -3.80 -7.63 -1.16
C SER A 33 -2.66 -8.20 -0.30
N TRP A 34 -2.39 -9.50 -0.38
CA TRP A 34 -1.25 -10.12 0.30
C TRP A 34 0.10 -9.54 -0.18
N ILE A 35 0.30 -9.42 -1.49
CA ILE A 35 1.52 -8.81 -2.08
C ILE A 35 1.69 -7.37 -1.58
N ILE A 36 0.63 -6.56 -1.62
CA ILE A 36 0.64 -5.17 -1.15
C ILE A 36 1.11 -5.09 0.30
N LEU A 37 0.53 -5.91 1.18
CA LEU A 37 0.91 -5.95 2.60
C LEU A 37 2.39 -6.31 2.78
N HIS A 38 2.93 -7.24 1.98
CA HIS A 38 4.34 -7.63 2.04
C HIS A 38 5.29 -6.54 1.55
N ILE A 39 4.93 -5.83 0.48
CA ILE A 39 5.68 -4.68 -0.04
C ILE A 39 5.73 -3.58 1.03
N GLY A 40 4.58 -3.21 1.58
CA GLY A 40 4.53 -2.16 2.60
C GLY A 40 5.24 -2.54 3.90
N ALA A 41 5.11 -3.78 4.36
CA ALA A 41 5.88 -4.30 5.48
C ALA A 41 7.40 -4.28 5.20
N GLY A 42 7.80 -4.58 3.96
CA GLY A 42 9.20 -4.53 3.52
C GLY A 42 9.75 -3.10 3.55
N LEU A 43 8.99 -2.13 3.04
CA LEU A 43 9.37 -0.71 3.08
C LEU A 43 9.49 -0.21 4.52
N ARG A 44 8.48 -0.50 5.36
CA ARG A 44 8.48 -0.14 6.78
C ARG A 44 9.66 -0.74 7.52
N TYR A 45 9.95 -2.01 7.27
CA TYR A 45 11.10 -2.72 7.83
C TYR A 45 12.42 -2.07 7.42
N GLY A 46 12.60 -1.78 6.13
CA GLY A 46 13.78 -1.10 5.61
C GLY A 46 14.00 0.26 6.29
N TRP A 47 12.94 1.07 6.36
CA TRP A 47 12.98 2.39 7.01
C TRP A 47 13.34 2.30 8.51
N LEU A 48 12.72 1.38 9.25
CA LEU A 48 13.01 1.18 10.67
C LEU A 48 14.44 0.68 10.89
N ARG A 49 14.96 -0.17 10.01
CA ARG A 49 16.35 -0.64 10.09
C ARG A 49 17.35 0.50 9.85
N LEU A 50 17.03 1.46 9.00
CA LEU A 50 17.87 2.64 8.74
C LEU A 50 17.88 3.61 9.92
N ILE A 51 16.72 3.87 10.53
CA ILE A 51 16.59 4.82 11.65
C ILE A 51 17.08 4.21 12.97
N ARG A 52 16.70 2.96 13.26
CA ARG A 52 16.95 2.33 14.57
C ARG A 52 18.24 1.50 14.55
N ARG A 53 19.34 2.08 14.04
CA ARG A 53 20.65 1.41 14.00
C ARG A 53 20.99 0.82 15.37
N GLY A 54 21.26 -0.48 15.42
CA GLY A 54 21.62 -1.21 16.65
C GLY A 54 20.45 -1.85 17.42
N ARG A 55 19.18 -1.57 17.09
CA ARG A 55 18.04 -2.31 17.67
C ARG A 55 17.56 -3.40 16.72
N LYS A 56 17.30 -4.59 17.26
CA LYS A 56 16.76 -5.71 16.48
C LYS A 56 15.31 -5.40 16.07
N VAL A 57 15.10 -5.20 14.78
CA VAL A 57 13.77 -5.07 14.17
C VAL A 57 13.43 -6.41 13.51
N SER A 58 12.25 -6.97 13.80
CA SER A 58 11.80 -8.24 13.23
C SER A 58 10.80 -7.98 12.10
N TYR A 59 11.11 -8.47 10.89
CA TYR A 59 10.18 -8.43 9.77
C TYR A 59 8.88 -9.20 10.08
N LYS A 60 9.02 -10.39 10.68
CA LYS A 60 7.86 -11.23 11.07
C LYS A 60 6.92 -10.45 11.98
N HIS A 61 7.47 -9.72 12.95
CA HIS A 61 6.68 -8.91 13.88
C HIS A 61 5.99 -7.73 13.17
N ILE A 62 6.68 -7.04 12.26
CA ILE A 62 6.07 -5.95 11.47
C ILE A 62 4.97 -6.47 10.53
N ARG A 63 5.09 -7.69 9.99
CA ARG A 63 4.10 -8.22 9.05
C ARG A 63 2.93 -8.91 9.73
N TYR A 64 3.21 -9.72 10.73
CA TYR A 64 2.25 -10.65 11.34
C TYR A 64 1.94 -10.34 12.80
N GLY A 65 2.66 -9.41 13.44
CA GLY A 65 2.50 -9.12 14.87
C GLY A 65 3.20 -10.12 15.78
N SER A 66 2.82 -10.13 17.06
CA SER A 66 3.11 -11.22 18.01
C SER A 66 1.81 -11.92 18.40
N ASP A 67 1.93 -13.04 19.09
CA ASP A 67 0.77 -13.81 19.59
C ASP A 67 -0.05 -13.02 20.63
N ASP A 68 0.53 -11.96 21.20
CA ASP A 68 -0.08 -11.08 22.20
C ASP A 68 -0.87 -9.92 21.57
N PHE A 69 -0.90 -9.80 20.24
CA PHE A 69 -1.62 -8.73 19.55
C PHE A 69 -3.13 -8.93 19.67
N SER A 70 -3.84 -7.84 19.95
CA SER A 70 -5.29 -7.83 19.80
C SER A 70 -5.68 -7.80 18.32
N ASP A 71 -6.94 -8.11 18.02
CA ASP A 71 -7.49 -7.94 16.66
C ASP A 71 -7.34 -6.50 16.14
N ILE A 72 -7.39 -5.51 17.04
CA ILE A 72 -7.19 -4.09 16.71
C ILE A 72 -5.74 -3.83 16.32
N ASP A 73 -4.77 -4.42 17.02
CA ASP A 73 -3.34 -4.30 16.68
C ASP A 73 -3.04 -4.96 15.33
N HIS A 74 -3.68 -6.09 15.03
CA HIS A 74 -3.58 -6.71 13.71
C HIS A 74 -4.20 -5.86 12.61
N ALA A 75 -5.36 -5.25 12.87
CA ALA A 75 -6.02 -4.34 11.93
C ALA A 75 -5.17 -3.09 11.65
N ASP A 76 -4.64 -2.43 12.68
CA ASP A 76 -3.76 -1.26 12.55
C ASP A 76 -2.48 -1.62 11.79
N ASN A 77 -1.88 -2.76 12.10
CA ASN A 77 -0.68 -3.21 11.43
C ASN A 77 -0.92 -3.53 9.94
N ASN A 78 -2.04 -4.18 9.62
CA ASN A 78 -2.44 -4.40 8.23
C ASN A 78 -2.77 -3.10 7.52
N LEU A 79 -3.38 -2.12 8.19
CA LEU A 79 -3.64 -0.79 7.63
C LEU A 79 -2.34 -0.06 7.29
N ALA A 80 -1.38 0.00 8.22
CA ALA A 80 -0.09 0.66 8.01
C ALA A 80 0.71 0.01 6.87
N ASN A 81 0.78 -1.32 6.86
CA ASN A 81 1.47 -2.05 5.79
C ASN A 81 0.72 -1.93 4.46
N GLY A 82 -0.60 -1.99 4.47
CA GLY A 82 -1.45 -1.86 3.28
C GLY A 82 -1.30 -0.49 2.64
N PHE A 83 -1.35 0.57 3.43
CA PHE A 83 -1.18 1.95 2.97
C PHE A 83 0.17 2.15 2.26
N LEU A 84 1.27 1.73 2.90
CA LEU A 84 2.61 1.83 2.30
C LEU A 84 2.73 0.99 1.02
N GLY A 85 2.15 -0.21 1.01
CA GLY A 85 2.14 -1.07 -0.18
C GLY A 85 1.38 -0.43 -1.35
N VAL A 86 0.21 0.15 -1.09
CA VAL A 86 -0.60 0.85 -2.11
C VAL A 86 0.15 2.07 -2.64
N LEU A 87 0.84 2.82 -1.79
CA LEU A 87 1.64 3.97 -2.22
C LEU A 87 2.74 3.54 -3.22
N VAL A 88 3.48 2.48 -2.91
CA VAL A 88 4.51 1.93 -3.82
C VAL A 88 3.88 1.48 -5.13
N PHE A 89 2.77 0.75 -5.06
CA PHE A 89 2.05 0.27 -6.25
C PHE A 89 1.55 1.44 -7.12
N ALA A 90 1.00 2.49 -6.51
CA ALA A 90 0.55 3.69 -7.22
C ALA A 90 1.70 4.39 -7.95
N VAL A 91 2.87 4.52 -7.30
CA VAL A 91 4.07 5.09 -7.95
C VAL A 91 4.48 4.27 -9.17
N ILE A 92 4.51 2.93 -9.06
CA ILE A 92 4.83 2.03 -10.19
C ILE A 92 3.84 2.25 -11.34
N LEU A 93 2.54 2.30 -11.06
CA LEU A 93 1.52 2.55 -12.08
C LEU A 93 1.69 3.90 -12.77
N ILE A 94 1.95 4.96 -11.99
CA ILE A 94 2.22 6.29 -12.53
C ILE A 94 3.45 6.25 -13.45
N LEU A 95 4.51 5.57 -13.04
CA LEU A 95 5.74 5.44 -13.85
C LEU A 95 5.52 4.64 -15.13
N ILE A 96 4.66 3.61 -15.12
CA ILE A 96 4.31 2.83 -16.32
C ILE A 96 3.44 3.66 -17.27
N VAL A 97 2.46 4.39 -16.74
CA VAL A 97 1.49 5.15 -17.54
C VAL A 97 2.09 6.43 -18.12
N ASN A 98 3.03 7.07 -17.41
CA ASN A 98 3.72 8.29 -17.88
C ASN A 98 5.05 7.98 -18.57
N LYS A 99 5.24 6.74 -19.04
CA LYS A 99 6.36 6.35 -19.89
C LYS A 99 6.01 6.50 -21.36
#